data_AF-A0A9N8M3R0-F1
#
_entry.id   AF-A0A9N8M3R0-F1
#
_cell.length_a   1.000
_cell.length_b   1.000
_cell.length_c   1.000
_cell.angle_alpha   90.00
_cell.angle_beta   90.00
_cell.angle_gamma   90.00
#
_symmetry.space_group_name_H-M   'P 1'
#
loop_
_entity.id
_entity.type
_entity.pdbx_description
1 polymer ?
#
loop_
_entity_poly.entity_id
_entity_poly.type
_entity_poly.pdbx_seq_one_letter_code
_entity_poly.pdbx_strand_id
1 'polypeptide(L)'
;MPGERAKAEGKREHVARANHEAMLHPNSQGQAQLIIPQKRWYRQRAHANPFSDHDLVYPASPAHMDWSVHYPAHFPAPSSSSQPPNATGVLSSTTGKKVEFVDIGCGFGGLLMDLAPVFPNRLMLGMEIRVSVTHYVHDKIVALRLAHRQQQQLQQQQQQKPGSSNEGSAAAAPTLTAPAPAHADADAMDVDPSPPSNGKKKRARHSTGVTDTTSNQAATAEADADADADGEPDEDDAEQVAADAERDQALFSQAGRAAGGYQNVSVMRANAMKFLPNFFERGQLSKLFFLFPDPHFKMRKHKARIISPTLLAEYAYIIRPGGIVYTITDVHDLHLWMVKHLTAFPLFERLADDGPELRDDPCVGLVTYSTEEGKKVQRNKGSKYFAAFRRRADPAFGEE
;
A
#
# COMPACT_ATOMS: atom_id res chain seq x y z
N MET A 1 24.73 6.90 27.22
CA MET A 1 23.58 7.35 28.02
C MET A 1 22.52 6.25 28.05
N PRO A 2 21.84 5.97 29.17
CA PRO A 2 20.88 4.84 29.29
C PRO A 2 19.73 4.86 28.28
N GLY A 3 19.34 6.05 27.78
CA GLY A 3 18.23 6.21 26.82
C GLY A 3 18.50 5.78 25.37
N GLU A 4 19.75 5.61 24.96
CA GLU A 4 20.08 5.12 23.61
C GLU A 4 19.94 3.60 23.50
N ARG A 5 20.20 2.86 24.58
CA ARG A 5 20.02 1.39 24.62
C ARG A 5 18.54 1.00 24.56
N ALA A 6 17.67 1.68 25.31
CA ALA A 6 16.23 1.42 25.33
C ALA A 6 15.56 1.69 23.96
N LYS A 7 16.00 2.74 23.24
CA LYS A 7 15.53 3.01 21.86
C LYS A 7 16.02 1.95 20.86
N ALA A 8 17.23 1.43 21.03
CA ALA A 8 17.76 0.36 20.19
C ALA A 8 17.07 -1.00 20.46
N GLU A 9 16.70 -1.28 21.71
CA GLU A 9 15.94 -2.48 22.11
C GLU A 9 14.52 -2.46 21.56
N GLY A 10 13.77 -1.36 21.73
CA GLY A 10 12.41 -1.25 21.17
C GLY A 10 12.37 -1.31 19.63
N LYS A 11 13.43 -0.82 18.96
CA LYS A 11 13.57 -0.93 17.50
C LYS A 11 13.87 -2.36 17.05
N ARG A 12 14.67 -3.11 17.82
CA ARG A 12 14.93 -4.54 17.59
C ARG A 12 13.68 -5.37 17.81
N GLU A 13 12.87 -5.06 18.82
CA GLU A 13 11.61 -5.77 19.11
C GLU A 13 10.55 -5.52 18.03
N HIS A 14 10.41 -4.31 17.51
CA HIS A 14 9.45 -4.02 16.45
C HIS A 14 9.84 -4.69 15.11
N VAL A 15 11.12 -4.63 14.73
CA VAL A 15 11.64 -5.34 13.56
C VAL A 15 11.53 -6.85 13.76
N ALA A 16 11.80 -7.35 14.97
CA ALA A 16 11.61 -8.75 15.31
C ALA A 16 10.14 -9.16 15.25
N ARG A 17 9.19 -8.30 15.66
CA ARG A 17 7.75 -8.57 15.58
C ARG A 17 7.24 -8.56 14.14
N ALA A 18 7.63 -7.59 13.33
CA ALA A 18 7.29 -7.56 11.90
C ALA A 18 7.90 -8.77 11.17
N ASN A 19 9.15 -9.14 11.49
CA ASN A 19 9.78 -10.36 10.99
C ASN A 19 9.09 -11.62 11.52
N HIS A 20 8.60 -11.63 12.77
CA HIS A 20 7.89 -12.75 13.37
C HIS A 20 6.51 -12.94 12.76
N GLU A 21 5.73 -11.87 12.56
CA GLU A 21 4.44 -11.88 11.86
C GLU A 21 4.63 -12.32 10.39
N ALA A 22 5.69 -11.86 9.72
CA ALA A 22 6.07 -12.33 8.39
C ALA A 22 6.52 -13.81 8.36
N MET A 23 7.11 -14.33 9.45
CA MET A 23 7.48 -15.74 9.60
C MET A 23 6.28 -16.63 10.00
N LEU A 24 5.29 -16.08 10.70
CA LEU A 24 4.02 -16.74 11.04
C LEU A 24 3.07 -16.86 9.84
N HIS A 25 3.44 -16.28 8.69
CA HIS A 25 2.66 -16.37 7.47
C HIS A 25 2.40 -17.86 7.09
N PRO A 26 1.18 -18.25 6.69
CA PRO A 26 0.85 -19.63 6.35
C PRO A 26 1.78 -20.24 5.29
N ASN A 27 2.29 -19.42 4.35
CA ASN A 27 3.26 -19.86 3.34
C ASN A 27 4.72 -19.97 3.81
N SER A 28 5.08 -19.45 4.99
CA SER A 28 6.44 -19.61 5.56
C SER A 28 6.58 -20.84 6.45
N GLN A 29 5.47 -21.52 6.80
CA GLN A 29 5.48 -22.74 7.62
C GLN A 29 5.68 -24.05 6.82
N GLY A 30 6.23 -24.01 5.60
CA GLY A 30 6.63 -25.22 4.88
C GLY A 30 5.47 -26.09 4.38
N GLN A 31 4.26 -25.56 4.26
CA GLN A 31 3.17 -26.25 3.57
C GLN A 31 3.49 -26.34 2.07
N ALA A 32 3.24 -27.52 1.47
CA ALA A 32 3.50 -27.77 0.05
C ALA A 32 2.62 -26.94 -0.92
N GLN A 33 1.58 -26.29 -0.39
CA GLN A 33 0.62 -25.50 -1.17
C GLN A 33 0.79 -24.00 -0.91
N LEU A 34 0.82 -23.24 -2.00
CA LEU A 34 0.88 -21.78 -1.98
C LEU A 34 -0.52 -21.20 -1.67
N ILE A 35 -0.65 -20.49 -0.57
CA ILE A 35 -1.87 -19.74 -0.21
C ILE A 35 -1.82 -18.36 -0.85
N ILE A 36 -2.84 -18.04 -1.65
CA ILE A 36 -3.03 -16.72 -2.25
C ILE A 36 -3.86 -15.86 -1.28
N PRO A 37 -3.33 -14.72 -0.79
CA PRO A 37 -4.09 -13.80 0.06
C PRO A 37 -5.32 -13.27 -0.67
N GLN A 38 -6.49 -13.35 -0.03
CA GLN A 38 -7.73 -12.82 -0.60
C GLN A 38 -8.17 -11.58 0.18
N LYS A 39 -8.41 -10.48 -0.54
CA LYS A 39 -8.76 -9.17 0.01
C LYS A 39 -9.91 -9.21 1.02
N ARG A 40 -10.92 -10.07 0.79
CA ARG A 40 -12.10 -10.20 1.67
C ARG A 40 -11.76 -10.52 3.14
N TRP A 41 -10.58 -11.09 3.40
CA TRP A 41 -10.12 -11.44 4.75
C TRP A 41 -9.33 -10.31 5.43
N TYR A 42 -9.03 -9.22 4.74
CA TYR A 42 -8.22 -8.10 5.24
C TYR A 42 -9.06 -6.82 5.40
N ARG A 43 -10.30 -6.95 5.90
CA ARG A 43 -11.22 -5.82 6.07
C ARG A 43 -10.75 -4.86 7.17
N GLN A 44 -10.88 -3.56 6.89
CA GLN A 44 -10.72 -2.48 7.87
C GLN A 44 -11.62 -1.31 7.46
N ARG A 45 -12.13 -0.54 8.44
CA ARG A 45 -12.93 0.67 8.18
C ARG A 45 -12.16 1.64 7.26
N ALA A 46 -12.85 2.21 6.27
CA ALA A 46 -12.27 3.07 5.23
C ALA A 46 -11.65 4.38 5.76
N HIS A 47 -11.90 4.73 7.02
CA HIS A 47 -11.51 6.00 7.61
C HIS A 47 -10.51 5.80 8.76
N ALA A 48 -9.28 5.42 8.42
CA ALA A 48 -8.17 5.60 9.36
C ALA A 48 -7.88 7.10 9.46
N ASN A 49 -7.80 7.65 10.68
CA ASN A 49 -7.37 9.03 10.85
C ASN A 49 -5.89 9.12 10.46
N PRO A 50 -5.50 9.88 9.43
CA PRO A 50 -4.11 9.98 9.04
C PRO A 50 -3.21 10.54 10.16
N PHE A 51 -3.78 11.19 11.16
CA PHE A 51 -3.03 11.77 12.28
C PHE A 51 -2.95 10.87 13.52
N SER A 52 -3.62 9.71 13.57
CA SER A 52 -3.47 8.76 14.68
C SER A 52 -2.22 7.92 14.48
N ASP A 53 -1.13 8.28 15.16
CA ASP A 53 0.20 7.66 15.02
C ASP A 53 0.42 6.43 15.91
N HIS A 54 -0.63 5.85 16.49
CA HIS A 54 -0.48 4.67 17.34
C HIS A 54 0.25 3.56 16.54
N ASP A 55 1.46 3.24 16.99
CA ASP A 55 2.37 2.22 16.46
C ASP A 55 3.00 2.47 15.08
N LEU A 56 3.16 3.73 14.63
CA LEU A 56 4.00 4.05 13.47
C LEU A 56 5.44 4.35 13.90
N VAL A 57 6.40 3.56 13.39
CA VAL A 57 7.83 3.75 13.65
C VAL A 57 8.48 4.46 12.46
N TYR A 58 9.13 5.59 12.73
CA TYR A 58 9.90 6.34 11.75
C TYR A 58 11.40 6.17 12.05
N PRO A 59 12.26 5.89 11.05
CA PRO A 59 13.71 5.88 11.27
C PRO A 59 14.19 7.28 11.72
N ALA A 60 15.30 7.33 12.47
CA ALA A 60 15.87 8.60 12.92
C ALA A 60 16.45 9.43 11.76
N SER A 61 16.96 8.76 10.73
CA SER A 61 17.42 9.33 9.46
C SER A 61 17.46 8.23 8.40
N PRO A 62 17.65 8.56 7.11
CA PRO A 62 17.69 7.54 6.04
C PRO A 62 18.74 6.46 6.28
N ALA A 63 19.89 6.81 6.87
CA ALA A 63 20.96 5.87 7.22
C ALA A 63 20.58 4.84 8.29
N HIS A 64 19.51 5.11 9.06
CA HIS A 64 18.98 4.20 10.08
C HIS A 64 17.81 3.34 9.57
N MET A 65 17.42 3.47 8.30
CA MET A 65 16.36 2.64 7.72
C MET A 65 16.90 1.24 7.43
N ASP A 66 16.24 0.22 7.96
CA ASP A 66 16.60 -1.18 7.69
C ASP A 66 15.83 -1.70 6.48
N TRP A 67 16.51 -1.70 5.33
CA TRP A 67 15.94 -2.21 4.07
C TRP A 67 15.99 -3.73 3.93
N SER A 68 16.66 -4.46 4.84
CA SER A 68 16.80 -5.92 4.77
C SER A 68 15.47 -6.66 4.95
N VAL A 69 14.59 -6.12 5.79
CA VAL A 69 13.23 -6.61 6.00
C VAL A 69 12.41 -6.55 4.71
N HIS A 70 12.61 -5.50 3.90
CA HIS A 70 11.82 -5.25 2.70
C HIS A 70 12.36 -5.99 1.46
N TYR A 71 13.69 -6.04 1.33
CA TYR A 71 14.40 -6.54 0.16
C TYR A 71 15.52 -7.51 0.53
N PRO A 72 15.22 -8.66 1.14
CA PRO A 72 16.24 -9.58 1.68
C PRO A 72 17.20 -10.13 0.62
N ALA A 73 16.75 -10.24 -0.65
CA ALA A 73 17.61 -10.64 -1.77
C ALA A 73 18.70 -9.61 -2.12
N HIS A 74 18.53 -8.35 -1.71
CA HIS A 74 19.45 -7.24 -2.02
C HIS A 74 20.21 -6.72 -0.80
N PHE A 75 19.71 -7.03 0.40
CA PHE A 75 20.25 -6.62 1.69
C PHE A 75 20.22 -7.84 2.64
N PRO A 76 21.18 -8.76 2.52
CA PRO A 76 21.23 -9.92 3.40
C PRO A 76 21.46 -9.48 4.86
N ALA A 77 20.87 -10.20 5.80
CA ALA A 77 21.09 -9.95 7.23
C ALA A 77 22.60 -10.07 7.55
N PRO A 78 23.14 -9.23 8.44
CA PRO A 78 24.53 -9.32 8.85
C PRO A 78 24.80 -10.70 9.45
N SER A 79 25.70 -11.47 8.84
CA SER A 79 26.17 -12.74 9.40
C SER A 79 26.84 -12.50 10.75
N SER A 80 26.54 -13.32 11.75
CA SER A 80 27.11 -13.27 13.11
C SER A 80 28.65 -13.36 13.20
N SER A 81 29.35 -13.52 12.07
CA SER A 81 30.79 -13.70 11.96
C SER A 81 31.56 -12.49 11.38
N SER A 82 30.89 -11.42 10.93
CA SER A 82 31.59 -10.20 10.51
C SER A 82 31.76 -9.24 11.68
N GLN A 83 32.95 -8.62 11.77
CA GLN A 83 33.43 -7.69 12.81
C GLN A 83 32.37 -6.77 13.44
N PRO A 84 32.59 -6.31 14.69
CA PRO A 84 31.66 -5.41 15.36
C PRO A 84 31.34 -4.23 14.44
N PRO A 85 30.06 -3.81 14.37
CA PRO A 85 29.68 -2.67 13.56
C PRO A 85 30.56 -1.50 13.98
N ASN A 86 31.19 -0.84 13.00
CA ASN A 86 31.73 0.51 13.20
C ASN A 86 30.70 1.30 14.01
N ALA A 87 31.17 2.09 14.98
CA ALA A 87 30.38 2.74 16.05
C ALA A 87 29.19 3.62 15.60
N THR A 88 28.85 3.62 14.32
CA THR A 88 27.75 4.32 13.66
C THR A 88 26.55 3.44 13.31
N GLY A 89 26.59 2.11 13.48
CA GLY A 89 25.39 1.24 13.33
C GLY A 89 24.72 1.26 11.95
N VAL A 90 25.43 1.67 10.90
CA VAL A 90 24.91 1.81 9.54
C VAL A 90 24.86 0.45 8.85
N LEU A 91 23.65 0.00 8.49
CA LEU A 91 23.45 -1.16 7.60
C LEU A 91 23.69 -0.71 6.16
N SER A 92 24.93 -0.82 5.68
CA SER A 92 25.27 -0.49 4.30
C SER A 92 24.81 -1.59 3.34
N SER A 93 24.14 -1.21 2.24
CA SER A 93 23.80 -2.11 1.14
C SER A 93 25.05 -2.81 0.61
N THR A 94 25.05 -4.15 0.55
CA THR A 94 26.12 -4.91 -0.12
C THR A 94 26.07 -4.76 -1.64
N THR A 95 24.94 -4.30 -2.19
CA THR A 95 24.67 -4.21 -3.63
C THR A 95 24.63 -2.77 -4.16
N GLY A 96 24.72 -1.76 -3.29
CA GLY A 96 24.54 -0.35 -3.65
C GLY A 96 23.10 0.01 -4.09
N LYS A 97 22.16 -0.93 -4.00
CA LYS A 97 20.75 -0.72 -4.38
C LYS A 97 20.08 0.21 -3.37
N LYS A 98 19.18 1.06 -3.87
CA LYS A 98 18.31 1.94 -3.08
C LYS A 98 16.89 1.89 -3.64
N VAL A 99 15.91 2.19 -2.80
CA VAL A 99 14.53 2.43 -3.27
C VAL A 99 14.54 3.66 -4.17
N GLU A 100 14.05 3.50 -5.40
CA GLU A 100 14.01 4.58 -6.40
C GLU A 100 12.58 5.00 -6.73
N PHE A 101 11.60 4.11 -6.56
CA PHE A 101 10.19 4.38 -6.85
C PHE A 101 9.37 4.26 -5.56
N VAL A 102 8.43 5.17 -5.34
CA VAL A 102 7.52 5.11 -4.19
C VAL A 102 6.09 5.35 -4.61
N ASP A 103 5.19 4.46 -4.20
CA ASP A 103 3.74 4.55 -4.38
C ASP A 103 3.09 5.01 -3.06
N ILE A 104 2.65 6.27 -3.01
CA ILE A 104 2.10 6.90 -1.81
C ILE A 104 0.60 6.61 -1.72
N GLY A 105 0.20 5.95 -0.64
CA GLY A 105 -1.17 5.46 -0.49
C GLY A 105 -1.43 4.30 -1.46
N CYS A 106 -0.52 3.32 -1.53
CA CYS A 106 -0.53 2.27 -2.55
C CYS A 106 -1.77 1.36 -2.54
N GLY A 107 -2.63 1.45 -1.53
CA GLY A 107 -3.80 0.60 -1.38
C GLY A 107 -3.43 -0.87 -1.41
N PHE A 108 -4.15 -1.66 -2.20
CA PHE A 108 -3.89 -3.10 -2.37
C PHE A 108 -2.68 -3.43 -3.28
N GLY A 109 -1.82 -2.45 -3.57
CA GLY A 109 -0.51 -2.68 -4.19
C GLY A 109 -0.51 -3.03 -5.67
N GLY A 110 -1.64 -2.84 -6.38
CA GLY A 110 -1.79 -3.24 -7.79
C GLY A 110 -0.71 -2.65 -8.71
N LEU A 111 -0.36 -1.37 -8.53
CA LEU A 111 0.71 -0.72 -9.29
C LEU A 111 2.06 -1.42 -9.08
N LEU A 112 2.41 -1.75 -7.83
CA LEU A 112 3.70 -2.39 -7.51
C LEU A 112 3.83 -3.74 -8.20
N MET A 113 2.76 -4.54 -8.20
CA MET A 113 2.78 -5.86 -8.84
C MET A 113 3.00 -5.77 -10.35
N ASP A 114 2.41 -4.78 -11.00
CA ASP A 114 2.55 -4.61 -12.45
C ASP A 114 3.87 -3.92 -12.83
N LEU A 115 4.41 -3.03 -11.98
CA LEU A 115 5.72 -2.42 -12.19
C LEU A 115 6.88 -3.40 -11.96
N ALA A 116 6.74 -4.34 -11.02
CA ALA A 116 7.80 -5.28 -10.64
C ALA A 116 8.50 -5.95 -11.84
N PRO A 117 7.79 -6.60 -12.78
CA PRO A 117 8.40 -7.23 -13.95
C PRO A 117 8.88 -6.22 -15.01
N VAL A 118 8.32 -5.02 -15.06
CA VAL A 118 8.72 -3.96 -16.02
C VAL A 118 10.05 -3.33 -15.62
N PHE A 119 10.30 -3.19 -14.32
CA PHE A 119 11.52 -2.60 -13.77
C PHE A 119 12.26 -3.56 -12.82
N PRO A 120 12.72 -4.74 -13.29
CA PRO A 120 13.23 -5.82 -12.43
C PRO A 120 14.47 -5.42 -11.61
N ASN A 121 15.16 -4.35 -12.01
CA ASN A 121 16.39 -3.86 -11.38
C ASN A 121 16.18 -2.64 -10.47
N ARG A 122 14.96 -2.12 -10.34
CA ARG A 122 14.63 -0.93 -9.54
C ARG A 122 13.84 -1.34 -8.31
N LEU A 123 14.28 -0.90 -7.13
CA LEU A 123 13.55 -1.17 -5.90
C LEU A 123 12.39 -0.18 -5.73
N MET A 124 11.23 -0.68 -5.35
CA MET A 124 9.98 0.09 -5.27
C MET A 124 9.22 -0.21 -4.00
N LEU A 125 8.78 0.85 -3.31
CA LEU A 125 8.09 0.74 -2.03
C LEU A 125 6.67 1.29 -2.12
N GLY A 126 5.70 0.50 -1.70
CA GLY A 126 4.37 1.02 -1.34
C GLY A 126 4.37 1.58 0.08
N MET A 127 3.83 2.77 0.27
CA MET A 127 3.55 3.32 1.60
C MET A 127 2.04 3.38 1.80
N GLU A 128 1.53 2.68 2.79
CA GLU A 128 0.10 2.62 3.12
C GLU A 128 -0.07 2.80 4.62
N ILE A 129 -1.13 3.49 5.05
CA ILE A 129 -1.32 3.80 6.47
C ILE A 129 -2.15 2.73 7.18
N ARG A 130 -3.02 2.04 6.43
CA ARG A 130 -3.93 1.01 6.95
C ARG A 130 -3.19 -0.30 7.20
N VAL A 131 -3.31 -0.80 8.42
CA VAL A 131 -2.65 -2.04 8.87
C VAL A 131 -3.08 -3.23 8.03
N SER A 132 -4.39 -3.50 7.94
CA SER A 132 -4.88 -4.70 7.24
C SER A 132 -4.55 -4.68 5.74
N VAL A 133 -4.55 -3.49 5.12
CA VAL A 133 -4.18 -3.34 3.71
C VAL A 133 -2.69 -3.55 3.51
N THR A 134 -1.85 -3.02 4.41
CA THR A 134 -0.40 -3.26 4.38
C THR A 134 -0.09 -4.75 4.52
N HIS A 135 -0.75 -5.45 5.46
CA HIS A 135 -0.58 -6.90 5.63
C HIS A 135 -0.99 -7.67 4.37
N TYR A 136 -2.13 -7.34 3.76
CA TYR A 136 -2.54 -7.96 2.49
C TYR A 136 -1.46 -7.83 1.41
N VAL A 137 -0.93 -6.61 1.22
CA VAL A 137 0.09 -6.36 0.19
C VAL A 137 1.38 -7.09 0.50
N HIS A 138 1.81 -7.09 1.77
CA HIS A 138 2.97 -7.84 2.22
C HIS A 138 2.85 -9.33 1.89
N ASP A 139 1.75 -9.94 2.31
CA ASP A 139 1.47 -11.37 2.13
C ASP A 139 1.41 -11.72 0.64
N LYS A 140 0.83 -10.84 -0.17
CA LYS A 140 0.74 -11.01 -1.62
C LYS A 140 2.12 -10.99 -2.28
N ILE A 141 3.00 -10.07 -1.87
CA ILE A 141 4.39 -10.01 -2.34
C ILE A 141 5.15 -11.28 -1.93
N VAL A 142 5.01 -11.73 -0.68
CA VAL A 142 5.63 -12.98 -0.20
C VAL A 142 5.16 -14.17 -1.04
N ALA A 143 3.85 -14.30 -1.25
CA ALA A 143 3.28 -15.38 -2.06
C ALA A 143 3.81 -15.33 -3.52
N LEU A 144 3.91 -14.15 -4.14
CA LEU A 144 4.42 -14.02 -5.52
C LEU A 144 5.90 -14.44 -5.62
N ARG A 145 6.71 -14.04 -4.64
CA ARG A 145 8.12 -14.46 -4.55
C ARG A 145 8.26 -15.98 -4.40
N LEU A 146 7.38 -16.61 -3.63
CA LEU A 146 7.35 -18.07 -3.45
C LEU A 146 6.88 -18.80 -4.71
N ALA A 147 5.80 -18.32 -5.34
CA ALA A 147 5.31 -18.84 -6.62
C ALA A 147 6.40 -18.83 -7.69
N HIS A 148 7.14 -17.72 -7.78
CA HIS A 148 8.27 -17.60 -8.69
C HIS A 148 9.34 -18.67 -8.43
N ARG A 149 9.74 -18.85 -7.17
CA ARG A 149 10.75 -19.85 -6.77
C ARG A 149 10.30 -21.27 -7.08
N GLN A 150 9.06 -21.62 -6.76
CA GLN A 150 8.51 -22.96 -7.00
C GLN A 150 8.52 -23.28 -8.50
N GLN A 151 8.11 -22.34 -9.36
CA GLN A 151 8.12 -22.55 -10.80
C GLN A 151 9.56 -22.72 -11.36
N GLN A 152 10.53 -21.96 -10.85
CA GLN A 152 11.94 -22.10 -11.24
C GLN A 152 12.49 -23.50 -10.90
N GLN A 153 12.18 -24.01 -9.72
CA GLN A 153 12.59 -25.37 -9.31
C GLN A 153 11.96 -26.44 -10.19
N LEU A 154 10.67 -26.32 -10.52
CA LEU A 154 9.98 -27.27 -11.42
C LEU A 154 10.59 -27.27 -12.83
N GLN A 155 10.96 -26.10 -13.37
CA GLN A 155 11.61 -26.00 -14.68
C GLN A 155 13.00 -26.65 -14.68
N GLN A 156 13.78 -26.46 -13.61
CA GLN A 156 15.11 -27.08 -13.47
C GLN A 156 15.00 -28.61 -13.38
N GLN A 157 14.01 -29.14 -12.63
CA GLN A 157 13.78 -30.58 -12.53
C GLN A 157 13.34 -31.21 -13.87
N GLN A 158 12.53 -30.49 -14.67
CA GLN A 158 12.13 -30.97 -16.00
C GLN A 158 13.31 -31.00 -16.99
N GLN A 159 14.25 -30.06 -16.88
CA GLN A 159 15.46 -30.03 -17.72
C GLN A 159 16.50 -31.09 -17.31
N GLN A 160 16.49 -31.54 -16.05
CA GLN A 160 17.41 -32.55 -15.53
C GLN A 160 16.92 -34.00 -15.68
N LYS A 161 15.69 -34.25 -16.18
CA LYS A 161 15.25 -35.61 -16.52
C LYS A 161 15.94 -36.06 -17.82
N PRO A 162 16.84 -37.06 -17.78
CA PRO A 162 17.38 -37.62 -19.00
C PRO A 162 16.25 -38.36 -19.74
N GLY A 163 16.23 -38.24 -21.06
CA GLY A 163 15.18 -38.80 -21.91
C GLY A 163 14.91 -40.27 -21.61
N SER A 164 13.76 -40.54 -20.97
CA SER A 164 13.14 -41.85 -20.96
C SER A 164 11.79 -41.71 -21.67
N SER A 165 11.68 -42.43 -22.77
CA SER A 165 10.46 -42.65 -23.52
C SER A 165 9.39 -43.32 -22.65
N ASN A 166 8.13 -42.88 -22.85
CA ASN A 166 6.86 -43.56 -22.56
C ASN A 166 6.59 -44.05 -21.13
N GLU A 167 5.65 -43.43 -20.42
CA GLU A 167 4.23 -43.80 -20.35
C GLU A 167 3.50 -42.96 -19.29
N GLY A 168 2.18 -42.86 -19.42
CA GLY A 168 1.35 -41.81 -18.82
C GLY A 168 1.41 -41.70 -17.29
N SER A 169 1.57 -40.47 -16.83
CA SER A 169 0.88 -39.99 -15.64
C SER A 169 0.79 -38.47 -15.74
N ALA A 170 -0.43 -37.95 -15.89
CA ALA A 170 -0.68 -36.53 -15.83
C ALA A 170 -0.31 -36.05 -14.42
N ALA A 171 0.85 -35.39 -14.29
CA ALA A 171 1.21 -34.69 -13.08
C ALA A 171 0.16 -33.60 -12.85
N ALA A 172 -0.61 -33.74 -11.77
CA ALA A 172 -1.64 -32.79 -11.39
C ALA A 172 -1.02 -31.39 -11.26
N ALA A 173 -1.66 -30.42 -11.93
CA ALA A 173 -1.39 -29.01 -11.73
C ALA A 173 -1.57 -28.67 -10.23
N PRO A 174 -0.81 -27.69 -9.69
CA PRO A 174 -0.94 -27.32 -8.29
C PRO A 174 -2.40 -26.91 -7.99
N THR A 175 -3.02 -27.61 -7.05
CA THR A 175 -4.35 -27.26 -6.56
C THR A 175 -4.23 -25.97 -5.75
N LEU A 176 -4.77 -24.89 -6.32
CA LEU A 176 -4.93 -23.60 -5.67
C LEU A 176 -6.15 -23.68 -4.75
N THR A 177 -5.95 -23.62 -3.44
CA THR A 177 -7.06 -23.55 -2.48
C THR A 177 -6.89 -22.34 -1.56
N ALA A 178 -7.99 -21.65 -1.30
CA ALA A 178 -8.05 -20.52 -0.40
C ALA A 178 -8.49 -20.96 1.00
N PRO A 179 -7.65 -20.85 2.04
CA PRO A 179 -8.10 -20.99 3.42
C PRO A 179 -8.43 -19.61 4.02
N ALA A 180 -9.37 -19.61 4.97
CA ALA A 180 -9.62 -18.48 5.87
C ALA A 180 -8.50 -18.41 6.94
N PRO A 181 -8.12 -17.22 7.42
CA PRO A 181 -7.10 -17.10 8.46
C PRO A 181 -7.63 -17.65 9.80
N ALA A 182 -6.83 -18.51 10.43
CA ALA A 182 -6.93 -18.76 11.86
C ALA A 182 -6.22 -17.61 12.57
N HIS A 183 -6.96 -16.75 13.26
CA HIS A 183 -6.60 -15.97 14.46
C HIS A 183 -7.71 -14.95 14.68
N ALA A 184 -8.75 -15.40 15.39
CA ALA A 184 -9.68 -14.54 16.10
C ALA A 184 -9.54 -14.90 17.59
N ASP A 185 -8.58 -14.29 18.28
CA ASP A 185 -8.63 -14.11 19.73
C ASP A 185 -9.01 -12.63 19.91
N ALA A 186 -10.22 -12.27 20.35
CA ALA A 186 -10.80 -12.51 21.68
C ALA A 186 -9.96 -11.85 22.78
N ASP A 187 -9.95 -10.52 22.82
CA ASP A 187 -9.73 -9.79 24.08
C ASP A 187 -11.11 -9.46 24.69
N ALA A 188 -11.56 -10.40 25.52
CA ALA A 188 -12.57 -10.18 26.54
C ALA A 188 -11.85 -10.20 27.90
N MET A 189 -11.78 -9.04 28.56
CA MET A 189 -11.55 -8.86 29.99
C MET A 189 -12.08 -7.46 30.34
N ASP A 190 -12.78 -7.16 31.43
CA ASP A 190 -13.45 -7.90 32.49
C ASP A 190 -14.13 -6.80 33.32
N VAL A 191 -15.44 -6.84 33.58
CA VAL A 191 -16.08 -6.03 34.64
C VAL A 191 -17.20 -6.85 35.29
N ASP A 192 -16.94 -7.18 36.55
CA ASP A 192 -17.68 -7.98 37.54
C ASP A 192 -19.16 -7.52 37.78
N PRO A 193 -20.04 -8.39 38.32
CA PRO A 193 -21.49 -8.30 38.18
C PRO A 193 -22.19 -7.70 39.41
N SER A 194 -23.38 -7.14 39.19
CA SER A 194 -24.65 -7.63 39.76
C SER A 194 -25.80 -6.61 39.58
N PRO A 195 -27.07 -7.07 39.51
CA PRO A 195 -28.21 -6.29 39.02
C PRO A 195 -29.05 -5.72 40.20
N PRO A 196 -30.11 -4.90 39.97
CA PRO A 196 -31.40 -5.53 39.70
C PRO A 196 -32.42 -4.73 38.83
N SER A 197 -33.21 -5.53 38.10
CA SER A 197 -34.68 -5.49 38.01
C SER A 197 -35.44 -4.41 37.22
N ASN A 198 -36.57 -4.94 36.72
CA ASN A 198 -37.84 -4.33 36.38
C ASN A 198 -38.07 -3.90 34.92
N GLY A 199 -38.72 -4.82 34.22
CA GLY A 199 -39.34 -4.56 32.93
C GLY A 199 -40.59 -3.69 33.02
N LYS A 200 -41.11 -3.32 31.85
CA LYS A 200 -42.47 -3.64 31.40
C LYS A 200 -42.76 -2.96 30.06
N LYS A 201 -43.22 -3.82 29.14
CA LYS A 201 -44.41 -3.65 28.28
C LYS A 201 -44.42 -2.54 27.23
N LYS A 202 -44.35 -3.00 25.98
CA LYS A 202 -45.05 -2.46 24.81
C LYS A 202 -46.50 -2.09 25.14
N ARG A 203 -46.94 -0.94 24.64
CA ARG A 203 -48.35 -0.69 24.28
C ARG A 203 -48.43 0.32 23.13
N ALA A 204 -49.12 -0.07 22.08
CA ALA A 204 -49.59 0.77 21.00
C ALA A 204 -50.81 1.60 21.44
N ARG A 205 -51.05 2.76 20.82
CA ARG A 205 -52.38 3.17 20.28
C ARG A 205 -52.35 4.49 19.49
N HIS A 206 -53.38 4.59 18.65
CA HIS A 206 -53.67 5.53 17.57
C HIS A 206 -54.25 6.91 17.98
N SER A 207 -54.01 7.86 17.07
CA SER A 207 -54.89 8.88 16.42
C SER A 207 -55.36 10.20 17.07
N THR A 208 -55.42 11.18 16.14
CA THR A 208 -56.29 12.37 15.96
C THR A 208 -56.02 13.67 16.73
N GLY A 209 -55.96 14.78 15.97
CA GLY A 209 -56.20 16.14 16.44
C GLY A 209 -55.55 17.24 15.58
N VAL A 210 -56.36 17.98 14.83
CA VAL A 210 -56.05 19.12 13.95
C VAL A 210 -56.04 20.44 14.74
N THR A 211 -55.17 21.42 14.40
CA THR A 211 -55.49 22.85 14.10
C THR A 211 -54.24 23.71 13.78
N ASP A 212 -54.49 24.77 13.00
CA ASP A 212 -53.60 25.68 12.27
C ASP A 212 -52.65 26.59 13.08
N THR A 213 -51.57 27.01 12.41
CA THR A 213 -51.21 28.40 11.98
C THR A 213 -49.76 28.82 12.30
N THR A 214 -49.12 29.39 11.26
CA THR A 214 -48.03 30.39 11.24
C THR A 214 -46.54 30.00 11.48
N SER A 215 -45.78 30.24 10.41
CA SER A 215 -44.46 30.93 10.35
C SER A 215 -43.15 30.13 10.43
N ASN A 216 -42.25 30.56 9.55
CA ASN A 216 -40.80 30.33 9.45
C ASN A 216 -40.27 28.98 8.95
N GLN A 217 -39.95 28.98 7.66
CA GLN A 217 -39.00 28.09 7.02
C GLN A 217 -37.58 28.34 7.57
N ALA A 218 -37.10 27.42 8.38
CA ALA A 218 -35.68 27.11 8.57
C ALA A 218 -35.58 25.66 9.06
N ALA A 219 -35.60 24.72 8.12
CA ALA A 219 -35.40 23.30 8.43
C ALA A 219 -33.92 22.95 8.25
N THR A 220 -33.24 22.88 9.39
CA THR A 220 -32.00 22.14 9.59
C THR A 220 -32.24 20.67 9.27
N ALA A 221 -31.67 20.18 8.17
CA ALA A 221 -31.56 18.75 7.91
C ALA A 221 -30.24 18.27 8.54
N GLU A 222 -30.28 17.94 9.83
CA GLU A 222 -29.34 16.99 10.41
C GLU A 222 -29.76 15.60 9.92
N ALA A 223 -28.97 15.06 8.99
CA ALA A 223 -28.98 13.64 8.69
C ALA A 223 -27.64 13.09 9.21
N ASP A 224 -27.68 12.59 10.44
CA ASP A 224 -26.69 11.64 10.95
C ASP A 224 -26.80 10.37 10.09
N ALA A 225 -25.84 10.22 9.19
CA ALA A 225 -25.59 8.96 8.50
C ALA A 225 -24.63 8.12 9.36
N ASP A 226 -25.12 7.64 10.50
CA ASP A 226 -24.61 6.41 11.10
C ASP A 226 -25.26 5.25 10.33
N ALA A 227 -24.54 4.78 9.31
CA ALA A 227 -24.85 3.52 8.67
C ALA A 227 -24.05 2.43 9.38
N ASP A 228 -24.75 1.68 10.24
CA ASP A 228 -24.33 0.36 10.70
C ASP A 228 -24.03 -0.53 9.49
N ALA A 229 -22.75 -0.77 9.23
CA ALA A 229 -22.28 -1.60 8.13
C ALA A 229 -22.18 -3.07 8.56
N ASP A 230 -23.30 -3.65 8.98
CA ASP A 230 -23.49 -5.10 9.13
C ASP A 230 -24.52 -5.62 8.11
N GLY A 231 -24.44 -5.12 6.87
CA GLY A 231 -25.20 -5.65 5.74
C GLY A 231 -24.54 -6.90 5.15
N GLU A 232 -25.36 -7.90 4.81
CA GLU A 232 -24.94 -8.99 3.91
C GLU A 232 -24.35 -8.38 2.61
N PRO A 233 -23.32 -9.00 2.00
CA PRO A 233 -22.69 -8.45 0.81
C PRO A 233 -23.70 -8.31 -0.34
N ASP A 234 -23.80 -7.11 -0.90
CA ASP A 234 -24.63 -6.82 -2.08
C ASP A 234 -24.16 -7.69 -3.27
N GLU A 235 -25.04 -8.03 -4.21
CA GLU A 235 -24.71 -8.86 -5.39
C GLU A 235 -23.54 -8.26 -6.22
N ASP A 236 -23.41 -6.93 -6.24
CA ASP A 236 -22.30 -6.20 -6.87
C ASP A 236 -20.92 -6.51 -6.23
N ASP A 237 -20.88 -6.92 -4.96
CA ASP A 237 -19.64 -7.34 -4.29
C ASP A 237 -19.18 -8.74 -4.74
N ALA A 238 -20.09 -9.62 -5.16
CA ALA A 238 -19.76 -10.99 -5.54
C ALA A 238 -18.99 -11.05 -6.88
N GLU A 239 -19.45 -10.28 -7.88
CA GLU A 239 -18.77 -10.16 -9.18
C GLU A 239 -17.37 -9.55 -9.01
N GLN A 240 -17.25 -8.54 -8.15
CA GLN A 240 -15.97 -7.91 -7.82
C GLN A 240 -15.00 -8.88 -7.16
N VAL A 241 -15.48 -9.69 -6.20
CA VAL A 241 -14.64 -10.71 -5.54
C VAL A 241 -14.16 -11.77 -6.53
N ALA A 242 -15.01 -12.18 -7.48
CA ALA A 242 -14.63 -13.14 -8.52
C ALA A 242 -13.57 -12.55 -9.48
N ALA A 243 -13.75 -11.32 -9.94
CA ALA A 243 -12.78 -10.65 -10.82
C ALA A 243 -11.42 -10.43 -10.13
N ASP A 244 -11.42 -10.06 -8.84
CA ASP A 244 -10.20 -9.92 -8.05
C ASP A 244 -9.47 -11.28 -7.90
N ALA A 245 -10.22 -12.36 -7.68
CA ALA A 245 -9.67 -13.71 -7.56
C ALA A 245 -9.08 -14.22 -8.87
N GLU A 246 -9.78 -14.03 -10.00
CA GLU A 246 -9.29 -14.44 -11.34
C GLU A 246 -8.00 -13.70 -11.70
N ARG A 247 -7.94 -12.39 -11.44
CA ARG A 247 -6.74 -11.60 -11.68
C ARG A 247 -5.57 -12.07 -10.81
N ASP A 248 -5.82 -12.31 -9.53
CA ASP A 248 -4.78 -12.80 -8.64
C ASP A 248 -4.29 -14.15 -9.16
N GLN A 249 -5.18 -15.07 -9.50
CA GLN A 249 -4.81 -16.35 -10.12
C GLN A 249 -3.96 -16.18 -11.40
N ALA A 250 -4.31 -15.25 -12.28
CA ALA A 250 -3.52 -14.92 -13.46
C ALA A 250 -2.12 -14.40 -13.09
N LEU A 251 -2.03 -13.46 -12.14
CA LEU A 251 -0.77 -12.91 -11.65
C LEU A 251 0.14 -14.01 -11.07
N PHE A 252 -0.41 -14.90 -10.23
CA PHE A 252 0.32 -16.02 -9.65
C PHE A 252 0.76 -17.05 -10.69
N SER A 253 -0.07 -17.34 -11.69
CA SER A 253 0.29 -18.25 -12.79
C SER A 253 1.45 -17.72 -13.64
N GLN A 254 1.55 -16.41 -13.79
CA GLN A 254 2.60 -15.74 -14.55
C GLN A 254 3.85 -15.45 -13.73
N ALA A 255 3.75 -15.51 -12.39
CA ALA A 255 4.83 -15.11 -11.49
C ALA A 255 6.15 -15.84 -11.76
N GLY A 256 6.12 -17.11 -12.16
CA GLY A 256 7.31 -17.89 -12.51
C GLY A 256 8.11 -17.36 -13.70
N ARG A 257 7.50 -16.56 -14.57
CA ARG A 257 8.15 -15.94 -15.74
C ARG A 257 8.43 -14.44 -15.53
N ALA A 258 7.97 -13.87 -14.42
CA ALA A 258 8.16 -12.46 -14.13
C ALA A 258 9.65 -12.15 -13.91
N ALA A 259 10.18 -11.18 -14.66
CA ALA A 259 11.54 -10.71 -14.48
C ALA A 259 11.75 -10.18 -13.05
N GLY A 260 12.87 -10.54 -12.43
CA GLY A 260 13.19 -10.14 -11.05
C GLY A 260 12.38 -10.85 -9.95
N GLY A 261 11.40 -11.69 -10.30
CA GLY A 261 10.68 -12.55 -9.34
C GLY A 261 10.05 -11.82 -8.15
N TYR A 262 9.62 -10.56 -8.34
CA TYR A 262 9.05 -9.67 -7.32
C TYR A 262 9.99 -9.40 -6.12
N GLN A 263 11.30 -9.62 -6.26
CA GLN A 263 12.29 -9.31 -5.22
C GLN A 263 12.55 -7.81 -5.06
N ASN A 264 12.07 -7.03 -6.02
CA ASN A 264 12.30 -5.59 -6.15
C ASN A 264 11.13 -4.73 -5.64
N VAL A 265 10.06 -5.34 -5.12
CA VAL A 265 8.90 -4.61 -4.55
C VAL A 265 8.67 -4.98 -3.09
N SER A 266 8.24 -4.01 -2.30
CA SER A 266 7.83 -4.20 -0.91
C SER A 266 6.76 -3.17 -0.51
N VAL A 267 6.20 -3.33 0.68
CA VAL A 267 5.24 -2.38 1.27
C VAL A 267 5.67 -2.05 2.69
N MET A 268 5.34 -0.85 3.16
CA MET A 268 5.60 -0.39 4.52
C MET A 268 4.37 0.34 5.05
N ARG A 269 4.03 0.05 6.31
CA ARG A 269 3.02 0.83 7.03
C ARG A 269 3.63 2.18 7.41
N ALA A 270 3.15 3.26 6.80
CA ALA A 270 3.67 4.59 7.08
C ALA A 270 2.66 5.69 6.73
N ASN A 271 2.71 6.78 7.49
CA ASN A 271 2.05 8.01 7.09
C ASN A 271 2.99 8.84 6.21
N ALA A 272 2.71 8.88 4.91
CA ALA A 272 3.48 9.65 3.93
C ALA A 272 3.41 11.18 4.14
N MET A 273 2.49 11.69 4.96
CA MET A 273 2.45 13.11 5.31
C MET A 273 3.40 13.47 6.46
N LYS A 274 4.14 12.51 7.01
CA LYS A 274 5.03 12.71 8.17
C LYS A 274 6.40 12.13 7.89
N PHE A 275 7.42 12.97 8.01
CA PHE A 275 8.82 12.56 8.07
C PHE A 275 9.28 11.74 6.86
N LEU A 276 8.83 12.05 5.64
CA LEU A 276 9.35 11.36 4.44
C LEU A 276 10.89 11.49 4.29
N PRO A 277 11.50 12.65 4.58
CA PRO A 277 12.96 12.80 4.59
C PRO A 277 13.69 11.90 5.60
N ASN A 278 12.98 11.26 6.54
CA ASN A 278 13.59 10.29 7.44
C ASN A 278 13.79 8.92 6.76
N PHE A 279 12.98 8.57 5.76
CA PHE A 279 13.10 7.28 5.06
C PHE A 279 14.08 7.35 3.89
N PHE A 280 14.14 8.49 3.19
CA PHE A 280 14.85 8.62 1.93
C PHE A 280 15.91 9.71 1.97
N GLU A 281 17.08 9.42 1.41
CA GLU A 281 18.12 10.41 1.20
C GLU A 281 17.67 11.50 0.19
N ARG A 282 18.38 12.63 0.21
CA ARG A 282 18.17 13.69 -0.77
C ARG A 282 18.36 13.15 -2.19
N GLY A 283 17.37 13.37 -3.06
CA GLY A 283 17.41 12.93 -4.45
C GLY A 283 17.48 11.41 -4.64
N GLN A 284 17.10 10.61 -3.64
CA GLN A 284 17.11 9.15 -3.77
C GLN A 284 16.07 8.65 -4.80
N LEU A 285 14.89 9.28 -4.81
CA LEU A 285 13.76 8.84 -5.61
C LEU A 285 13.79 9.42 -7.03
N SER A 286 13.22 8.67 -7.95
CA SER A 286 13.10 9.04 -9.36
C SER A 286 11.67 8.99 -9.88
N LYS A 287 10.79 8.22 -9.23
CA LYS A 287 9.35 8.22 -9.50
C LYS A 287 8.58 8.23 -8.19
N LEU A 288 7.60 9.12 -8.08
CA LEU A 288 6.67 9.23 -6.95
C LEU A 288 5.24 9.18 -7.48
N PHE A 289 4.42 8.28 -6.96
CA PHE A 289 3.05 8.07 -7.45
C PHE A 289 2.02 8.50 -6.39
N PHE A 290 1.01 9.26 -6.82
CA PHE A 290 -0.17 9.61 -6.04
C PHE A 290 -1.42 9.21 -6.82
N LEU A 291 -1.88 7.98 -6.61
CA LEU A 291 -2.94 7.40 -7.44
C LEU A 291 -4.24 7.31 -6.66
N PHE A 292 -5.26 8.03 -7.12
CA PHE A 292 -6.58 8.13 -6.49
C PHE A 292 -6.52 8.52 -5.00
N PRO A 293 -5.77 9.58 -4.61
CA PRO A 293 -5.70 10.01 -3.22
C PRO A 293 -7.07 10.51 -2.72
N ASP A 294 -7.32 10.42 -1.41
CA ASP A 294 -8.56 10.91 -0.81
C ASP A 294 -8.74 12.43 -1.10
N PRO A 295 -9.87 12.83 -1.72
CA PRO A 295 -10.11 14.22 -2.12
C PRO A 295 -10.37 15.15 -0.94
N HIS A 296 -10.77 14.61 0.22
CA HIS A 296 -11.16 15.37 1.41
C HIS A 296 -12.07 16.57 1.07
N PHE A 297 -13.25 16.30 0.52
CA PHE A 297 -14.17 17.28 -0.07
C PHE A 297 -14.53 18.50 0.80
N LYS A 298 -14.57 18.34 2.13
CA LYS A 298 -14.93 19.44 3.04
C LYS A 298 -13.74 20.40 3.18
N MET A 299 -13.94 21.70 2.97
CA MET A 299 -12.87 22.72 3.05
C MET A 299 -12.02 22.62 4.32
N ARG A 300 -12.66 22.39 5.48
CA ARG A 300 -11.97 22.19 6.77
C ARG A 300 -10.98 21.01 6.78
N LYS A 301 -11.14 20.05 5.87
CA LYS A 301 -10.30 18.86 5.70
C LYS A 301 -9.24 19.01 4.60
N HIS A 302 -9.17 20.14 3.87
CA HIS A 302 -8.18 20.33 2.80
C HIS A 302 -6.73 20.23 3.30
N LYS A 303 -6.47 20.51 4.59
CA LYS A 303 -5.15 20.31 5.22
C LYS A 303 -4.68 18.85 5.23
N ALA A 304 -5.60 17.90 5.09
CA ALA A 304 -5.29 16.47 5.05
C ALA A 304 -4.96 15.99 3.62
N ARG A 305 -5.09 16.85 2.59
CA ARG A 305 -4.77 16.44 1.22
C ARG A 305 -3.25 16.30 1.03
N ILE A 306 -2.86 15.31 0.25
CA ILE A 306 -1.46 14.88 0.11
C ILE A 306 -0.56 15.88 -0.65
N ILE A 307 -1.11 16.73 -1.53
CA ILE A 307 -0.33 17.76 -2.28
C ILE A 307 -0.43 19.16 -1.65
N SER A 308 0.27 19.41 -0.54
CA SER A 308 0.34 20.75 0.07
C SER A 308 1.70 21.41 -0.17
N PRO A 309 1.82 22.75 -0.10
CA PRO A 309 3.11 23.43 -0.27
C PRO A 309 4.23 22.89 0.63
N THR A 310 3.91 22.55 1.89
CA THR A 310 4.87 21.95 2.83
C THR A 310 5.33 20.57 2.38
N LEU A 311 4.39 19.71 1.98
CA LEU A 311 4.72 18.36 1.51
C LEU A 311 5.47 18.38 0.17
N LEU A 312 5.17 19.33 -0.72
CA LEU A 312 5.90 19.50 -1.98
C LEU A 312 7.38 19.79 -1.75
N ALA A 313 7.75 20.50 -0.69
CA ALA A 313 9.15 20.70 -0.32
C ALA A 313 9.84 19.41 0.10
N GLU A 314 9.16 18.56 0.89
CA GLU A 314 9.66 17.23 1.25
C GLU A 314 9.81 16.33 0.02
N TYR A 315 8.82 16.34 -0.89
CA TYR A 315 8.88 15.57 -2.14
C TYR A 315 10.03 16.04 -3.03
N ALA A 316 10.22 17.36 -3.19
CA ALA A 316 11.33 17.90 -3.98
C ALA A 316 12.71 17.60 -3.37
N TYR A 317 12.79 17.45 -2.04
CA TYR A 317 14.01 17.06 -1.35
C TYR A 317 14.40 15.60 -1.65
N ILE A 318 13.44 14.67 -1.60
CA ILE A 318 13.71 13.23 -1.80
C ILE A 318 13.75 12.81 -3.28
N ILE A 319 13.18 13.58 -4.21
CA ILE A 319 13.20 13.30 -5.65
C ILE A 319 14.41 13.98 -6.33
N ARG A 320 15.15 13.23 -7.17
CA ARG A 320 16.27 13.78 -7.95
C ARG A 320 15.80 14.76 -9.04
N PRO A 321 16.62 15.75 -9.43
CA PRO A 321 16.48 16.42 -10.73
C PRO A 321 16.16 15.43 -11.86
N GLY A 322 15.13 15.72 -12.64
CA GLY A 322 14.64 14.86 -13.73
C GLY A 322 13.71 13.72 -13.27
N GLY A 323 13.53 13.48 -11.97
CA GLY A 323 12.52 12.55 -11.47
C GLY A 323 11.09 13.03 -11.75
N ILE A 324 10.12 12.13 -11.73
CA ILE A 324 8.74 12.42 -12.13
C ILE A 324 7.75 12.09 -11.01
N VAL A 325 6.84 13.03 -10.74
CA VAL A 325 5.65 12.84 -9.92
C VAL A 325 4.47 12.51 -10.84
N TYR A 326 3.77 11.41 -10.57
CA TYR A 326 2.55 11.02 -11.29
C TYR A 326 1.37 11.21 -10.38
N THR A 327 0.33 11.90 -10.85
CA THR A 327 -0.94 12.02 -10.15
C THR A 327 -2.07 11.56 -11.06
N ILE A 328 -3.05 10.87 -10.49
CA ILE A 328 -4.28 10.53 -11.17
C ILE A 328 -5.41 10.50 -10.15
N THR A 329 -6.60 10.96 -10.54
CA THR A 329 -7.80 10.92 -9.72
C THR A 329 -9.03 10.93 -10.62
N ASP A 330 -10.13 10.41 -10.13
CA ASP A 330 -11.47 10.53 -10.72
C ASP A 330 -12.23 11.80 -10.27
N VAL A 331 -11.65 12.58 -9.35
CA VAL A 331 -12.25 13.81 -8.83
C VAL A 331 -11.60 15.03 -9.49
N HIS A 332 -12.35 15.69 -10.38
CA HIS A 332 -11.86 16.85 -11.13
C HIS A 332 -11.34 17.99 -10.23
N ASP A 333 -12.04 18.32 -9.14
CA ASP A 333 -11.62 19.37 -8.20
C ASP A 333 -10.30 19.03 -7.50
N LEU A 334 -10.06 17.75 -7.20
CA LEU A 334 -8.81 17.29 -6.63
C LEU A 334 -7.69 17.39 -7.67
N HIS A 335 -7.96 17.01 -8.92
CA HIS A 335 -7.02 17.17 -10.02
C HIS A 335 -6.59 18.64 -10.19
N LEU A 336 -7.55 19.57 -10.30
CA LEU A 336 -7.27 21.00 -10.40
C LEU A 336 -6.46 21.50 -9.20
N TRP A 337 -6.77 21.01 -8.00
CA TRP A 337 -6.02 21.36 -6.80
C TRP A 337 -4.58 20.86 -6.85
N MET A 338 -4.34 19.61 -7.23
CA MET A 338 -2.98 19.05 -7.37
C MET A 338 -2.18 19.82 -8.43
N VAL A 339 -2.78 20.04 -9.61
CA VAL A 339 -2.15 20.78 -10.71
C VAL A 339 -1.80 22.20 -10.30
N LYS A 340 -2.72 22.91 -9.63
CA LYS A 340 -2.47 24.27 -9.13
C LYS A 340 -1.24 24.32 -8.22
N HIS A 341 -1.15 23.44 -7.22
CA HIS A 341 -0.06 23.49 -6.24
C HIS A 341 1.26 23.01 -6.81
N LEU A 342 1.27 21.95 -7.63
CA LEU A 342 2.47 21.48 -8.30
C LEU A 342 3.01 22.50 -9.31
N THR A 343 2.14 23.16 -10.07
CA THR A 343 2.55 24.20 -11.04
C THR A 343 3.09 25.44 -10.33
N ALA A 344 2.53 25.81 -9.18
CA ALA A 344 2.98 26.96 -8.40
C ALA A 344 4.30 26.70 -7.64
N PHE A 345 4.71 25.43 -7.47
CA PHE A 345 5.91 25.09 -6.70
C PHE A 345 7.17 25.17 -7.59
N PRO A 346 8.20 25.96 -7.21
CA PRO A 346 9.32 26.30 -8.11
C PRO A 346 10.14 25.13 -8.65
N LEU A 347 10.14 23.98 -7.97
CA LEU A 347 10.94 22.81 -8.34
C LEU A 347 10.18 21.76 -9.14
N PHE A 348 8.95 22.06 -9.58
CA PHE A 348 8.17 21.15 -10.43
C PHE A 348 7.78 21.82 -11.75
N GLU A 349 7.72 21.01 -12.80
CA GLU A 349 7.35 21.43 -14.15
C GLU A 349 6.29 20.47 -14.69
N ARG A 350 5.15 20.99 -15.17
CA ARG A 350 4.13 20.15 -15.79
C ARG A 350 4.67 19.55 -17.09
N LEU A 351 4.54 18.24 -17.23
CA LEU A 351 4.79 17.54 -18.48
C LEU A 351 3.52 17.55 -19.34
N ALA A 352 3.70 17.73 -20.66
CA ALA A 352 2.64 17.58 -21.63
C ALA A 352 2.23 16.10 -21.73
N ASP A 353 0.93 15.83 -21.69
CA ASP A 353 0.39 14.47 -21.59
C ASP A 353 0.77 13.60 -22.82
N ASP A 354 0.91 14.22 -24.00
CA ASP A 354 1.35 13.60 -25.25
C ASP A 354 2.84 13.85 -25.59
N GLY A 355 3.57 14.46 -24.66
CA GLY A 355 5.00 14.76 -24.79
C GLY A 355 5.86 13.49 -24.84
N PRO A 356 7.08 13.57 -25.40
CA PRO A 356 7.94 12.40 -25.62
C PRO A 356 8.30 11.66 -24.33
N GLU A 357 8.36 12.37 -23.20
CA GLU A 357 8.67 11.76 -21.90
C GLU A 357 7.58 10.86 -21.36
N LEU A 358 6.32 11.14 -21.68
CA LEU A 358 5.18 10.38 -21.17
C LEU A 358 4.66 9.38 -22.20
N ARG A 359 4.75 9.71 -23.49
CA ARG A 359 4.32 8.84 -24.59
C ARG A 359 4.98 7.46 -24.53
N ASP A 360 6.28 7.44 -24.26
CA ASP A 360 7.08 6.21 -24.25
C ASP A 360 7.33 5.67 -22.83
N ASP A 361 6.75 6.30 -21.80
CA ASP A 361 6.92 5.85 -20.42
C ASP A 361 5.95 4.71 -20.08
N PRO A 362 6.45 3.50 -19.80
CA PRO A 362 5.58 2.37 -19.46
C PRO A 362 4.78 2.61 -18.17
N CYS A 363 5.18 3.56 -17.33
CA CYS A 363 4.41 3.92 -16.13
C CYS A 363 3.02 4.49 -16.48
N VAL A 364 2.84 5.22 -17.59
CA VAL A 364 1.58 5.95 -17.87
C VAL A 364 0.39 5.01 -18.01
N GLY A 365 0.56 3.88 -18.71
CA GLY A 365 -0.48 2.85 -18.79
C GLY A 365 -0.78 2.24 -17.41
N LEU A 366 0.27 1.90 -16.66
CA LEU A 366 0.14 1.22 -15.37
C LEU A 366 -0.50 2.11 -14.30
N VAL A 367 -0.12 3.37 -14.18
CA VAL A 367 -0.75 4.30 -13.23
C VAL A 367 -2.24 4.51 -13.51
N THR A 368 -2.64 4.37 -14.78
CA THR A 368 -4.03 4.58 -15.21
C THR A 368 -4.92 3.36 -14.97
N TYR A 369 -4.37 2.14 -15.05
CA TYR A 369 -5.16 0.92 -15.14
C TYR A 369 -4.77 -0.20 -14.16
N SER A 370 -3.62 -0.15 -13.51
CA SER A 370 -3.14 -1.22 -12.62
C SER A 370 -3.76 -1.20 -11.22
N THR A 371 -4.19 -0.03 -10.73
CA THR A 371 -4.76 0.11 -9.39
C THR A 371 -6.21 -0.35 -9.34
N GLU A 372 -6.66 -0.80 -8.16
CA GLU A 372 -8.06 -1.20 -7.96
C GLU A 372 -9.04 -0.05 -8.17
N GLU A 373 -8.71 1.14 -7.66
CA GLU A 373 -9.55 2.33 -7.85
C GLU A 373 -9.62 2.73 -9.33
N GLY A 374 -8.51 2.64 -10.07
CA GLY A 374 -8.49 2.88 -11.51
C GLY A 374 -9.36 1.90 -12.30
N LYS A 375 -9.38 0.62 -11.92
CA LYS A 375 -10.26 -0.39 -12.54
C LYS A 375 -11.73 -0.14 -12.21
N LYS A 376 -12.03 0.22 -10.97
CA LYS A 376 -13.39 0.59 -10.52
C LYS A 376 -13.92 1.79 -11.30
N VAL A 377 -13.11 2.84 -11.45
CA VAL A 377 -13.47 4.02 -12.26
C VAL A 377 -13.74 3.62 -13.72
N GLN A 378 -12.94 2.73 -14.30
CA GLN A 378 -13.15 2.22 -15.66
C GLN A 378 -14.49 1.48 -15.81
N ARG A 379 -14.80 0.55 -14.89
CA ARG A 379 -16.07 -0.19 -14.89
C ARG A 379 -17.27 0.74 -14.80
N ASN A 380 -17.15 1.75 -13.94
CA ASN A 380 -18.20 2.75 -13.74
C ASN A 380 -18.25 3.82 -14.84
N LYS A 381 -17.44 3.68 -15.90
CA LYS A 381 -17.31 4.66 -17.00
C LYS A 381 -16.98 6.07 -16.50
N GLY A 382 -16.30 6.16 -15.36
CA GLY A 382 -15.87 7.41 -14.76
C GLY A 382 -14.67 8.01 -15.49
N SER A 383 -14.52 9.33 -15.37
CA SER A 383 -13.37 10.04 -15.93
C SER A 383 -12.14 9.84 -15.06
N LYS A 384 -10.95 9.82 -15.69
CA LYS A 384 -9.66 9.78 -15.00
C LYS A 384 -8.84 11.00 -15.41
N TYR A 385 -8.49 11.83 -14.44
CA TYR A 385 -7.75 13.06 -14.63
C TYR A 385 -6.29 12.85 -14.24
N PHE A 386 -5.46 12.66 -15.26
CA PHE A 386 -4.03 12.39 -15.11
C PHE A 386 -3.18 13.67 -15.17
N ALA A 387 -2.08 13.68 -14.44
CA ALA A 387 -1.03 14.67 -14.57
C ALA A 387 0.34 14.11 -14.18
N ALA A 388 1.39 14.58 -14.85
CA ALA A 388 2.76 14.29 -14.45
C ALA A 388 3.61 15.58 -14.36
N PHE A 389 4.52 15.61 -13.40
CA PHE A 389 5.40 16.73 -13.16
C PHE A 389 6.85 16.28 -13.02
N ARG A 390 7.75 16.91 -13.76
CA ARG A 390 9.18 16.70 -13.63
C ARG A 390 9.74 17.55 -12.49
N ARG A 391 10.60 16.97 -11.66
CA ARG A 391 11.41 17.68 -10.67
C ARG A 391 12.52 18.45 -11.41
N ARG A 392 12.49 19.79 -11.36
CA ARG A 392 13.48 20.68 -12.01
C ARG A 392 14.86 20.55 -11.37
N ALA A 393 15.91 21.13 -11.95
CA ALA A 393 17.17 21.29 -11.23
C ALA A 393 17.00 22.27 -10.05
N ASP A 394 17.86 22.16 -9.04
CA ASP A 394 17.92 23.22 -8.03
C ASP A 394 18.45 24.50 -8.69
N PRO A 395 17.95 25.69 -8.30
CA PRO A 395 18.53 26.93 -8.78
C PRO A 395 20.01 26.99 -8.43
N ALA A 396 20.83 27.53 -9.33
CA ALA A 396 22.23 27.78 -9.05
C ALA A 396 22.33 28.74 -7.86
N PHE A 397 23.20 28.44 -6.90
CA PHE A 397 23.45 29.34 -5.78
C PHE A 397 24.04 30.66 -6.33
N GLY A 398 23.27 31.76 -6.27
CA GLY A 398 23.76 33.11 -6.62
C GLY A 398 23.09 33.84 -7.78
N GLU A 399 22.02 33.32 -8.37
CA GLU A 399 21.18 34.10 -9.30
C GLU A 399 19.87 34.52 -8.59
N GLU A 400 19.92 35.77 -8.12
CA GLU A 400 18.90 36.65 -7.48
C GLU A 400 18.39 36.33 -6.06
#